data_AF-A0A2E0I4V8-F1
#
_entry.id   AF-A0A2E0I4V8-F1
#
_cell.length_a   1.000
_cell.length_b   1.000
_cell.length_c   1.000
_cell.angle_alpha   90.00
_cell.angle_beta   90.00
_cell.angle_gamma   90.00
#
_symmetry.space_group_name_H-M   'P 1'
#
loop_
_entity.id
_entity.type
_entity.pdbx_description
1 polymer ?
#
loop_
_entity_poly.entity_id
_entity_poly.type
_entity_poly.pdbx_seq_one_letter_code
_entity_poly.pdbx_strand_id
1 'polypeptide(L)'
;MPKYFSIFLVALTLSAYSQESSLEFNTDIGLFNSSINAQLLSQSYGFLDEVEKSNIIDALKAENNIAFESNNAILYQNKKGWGLSLSNHIGAYATYSKSLVELSLLGNTPFKGENLKLDPLDITAFNYSQLDFSYQWSKKIQTSVGLLLGHHFLDATVNEARFYTHPQAAFINYQVDYEAHFTDTTDLLQKPFGNKGYGAVFGMSYKDSINNGEIELSISDLGFIRWNDKTSNMHIESQYEFEGINVNDFISFSDSIIRNEIDSLQSDLQSNIKESYTWQLPTIFRLCINQALYNSIIQGYSLSIEHRMNLYDIPKLTLEVHKKMKNHRLALGYHIGGVEHNGFQFSYLYGGEKTHFQIYTKQFNAGIPSVSYGLHIGISIKRVFSSSK
;
A
#
# COMPACT_ATOMS: atom_id res chain seq x y z
N MET A 1 -2.26 23.85 14.68
CA MET A 1 -1.08 23.05 14.29
C MET A 1 0.29 23.73 14.45
N PRO A 2 0.52 25.06 14.33
CA PRO A 2 1.90 25.59 14.39
C PRO A 2 2.50 25.65 15.81
N LYS A 3 1.69 25.70 16.87
CA LYS A 3 2.19 25.86 18.25
C LYS A 3 2.81 24.59 18.86
N TYR A 4 2.34 23.39 18.49
CA TYR A 4 2.88 22.14 19.01
C TYR A 4 4.12 21.65 18.26
N PHE A 5 4.21 21.97 16.96
CA PHE A 5 5.38 21.67 16.12
C PHE A 5 6.63 22.43 16.61
N SER A 6 6.47 23.69 17.01
CA SER A 6 7.57 24.51 17.55
C SER A 6 8.06 24.03 18.92
N ILE A 7 7.17 23.51 19.78
CA ILE A 7 7.56 23.00 21.10
C ILE A 7 8.36 21.69 20.99
N PHE A 8 7.97 20.81 20.05
CA PHE A 8 8.73 19.58 19.76
C PHE A 8 10.12 19.90 19.19
N LEU A 9 10.22 20.88 18.29
CA LEU A 9 11.51 21.33 17.75
C LEU A 9 12.42 21.93 18.85
N VAL A 10 11.86 22.68 19.80
CA VAL A 10 12.61 23.31 20.90
C VAL A 10 13.04 22.27 21.96
N ALA A 11 12.25 21.25 22.23
CA ALA A 11 12.64 20.16 23.13
C ALA A 11 13.72 19.25 22.51
N LEU A 12 13.67 19.04 21.19
CA LEU A 12 14.71 18.33 20.43
C LEU A 12 16.02 19.11 20.35
N THR A 13 15.97 20.44 20.20
CA THR A 13 17.21 21.24 20.19
C THR A 13 17.88 21.23 21.55
N LEU A 14 17.14 21.30 22.66
CA LEU A 14 17.71 21.30 24.02
C LEU A 14 18.36 19.95 24.42
N SER A 15 17.90 18.83 23.87
CA SER A 15 18.48 17.50 24.12
C SER A 15 19.68 17.16 23.22
N ALA A 16 19.76 17.78 22.02
CA ALA A 16 20.87 17.60 21.07
C ALA A 16 22.19 18.27 21.51
N TYR A 17 22.17 19.18 22.48
CA TYR A 17 23.36 19.96 22.87
C TYR A 17 24.38 19.23 23.77
N SER A 18 24.11 18.01 24.25
CA SER A 18 25.03 17.34 25.21
C SER A 18 25.55 15.96 24.80
N GLN A 19 24.97 15.31 23.77
CA GLN A 19 25.30 13.92 23.42
C GLN A 19 25.25 13.71 21.90
N GLU A 20 26.12 12.82 21.39
CA GLU A 20 26.01 12.41 19.98
C GLU A 20 24.60 11.83 19.72
N SER A 21 23.92 12.41 18.74
CA SER A 21 22.55 12.07 18.39
C SER A 21 22.36 12.25 16.88
N SER A 22 21.27 11.73 16.35
CA SER A 22 20.89 11.98 14.97
C SER A 22 19.40 12.23 14.85
N LEU A 23 19.05 13.12 13.91
CA LEU A 23 17.70 13.33 13.45
C LEU A 23 17.62 12.90 11.98
N GLU A 24 16.62 12.10 11.67
CA GLU A 24 16.38 11.55 10.35
C GLU A 24 14.96 11.86 9.91
N PHE A 25 14.81 12.33 8.67
CA PHE A 25 13.54 12.52 8.01
C PHE A 25 13.48 11.57 6.82
N ASN A 26 12.45 10.73 6.80
CA ASN A 26 12.21 9.75 5.75
C ASN A 26 10.82 10.01 5.17
N THR A 27 10.74 10.10 3.84
CA THR A 27 9.48 10.17 3.12
C THR A 27 9.55 9.31 1.88
N ASP A 28 8.50 8.56 1.60
CA ASP A 28 8.31 7.90 0.32
C ASP A 28 6.85 7.94 -0.09
N ILE A 29 6.66 7.96 -1.42
CA ILE A 29 5.35 7.90 -2.05
C ILE A 29 5.45 7.02 -3.28
N GLY A 30 4.46 6.15 -3.46
CA GLY A 30 4.43 5.17 -4.53
C GLY A 30 3.02 4.91 -5.04
N LEU A 31 2.91 4.78 -6.37
CA LEU A 31 1.77 4.21 -7.07
C LEU A 31 2.29 2.99 -7.82
N PHE A 32 1.68 1.84 -7.61
CA PHE A 32 2.10 0.56 -8.16
C PHE A 32 0.94 -0.12 -8.86
N ASN A 33 1.23 -0.73 -9.99
CA ASN A 33 0.30 -1.52 -10.77
C ASN A 33 1.03 -2.80 -11.19
N SER A 34 0.26 -3.88 -11.40
CA SER A 34 0.78 -5.19 -11.78
C SER A 34 0.64 -5.49 -13.29
N SER A 35 -0.24 -4.78 -14.01
CA SER A 35 -0.70 -5.18 -15.35
C SER A 35 -0.94 -4.01 -16.32
N ILE A 36 -1.35 -2.83 -15.85
CA ILE A 36 -1.57 -1.64 -16.68
C ILE A 36 -0.35 -0.72 -16.58
N ASN A 37 0.33 -0.51 -17.71
CA ASN A 37 1.48 0.40 -17.79
C ASN A 37 1.04 1.86 -18.09
N ALA A 38 1.98 2.79 -17.94
CA ALA A 38 1.75 4.21 -18.16
C ALA A 38 1.33 4.54 -19.59
N GLN A 39 1.77 3.77 -20.59
CA GLN A 39 1.34 3.95 -21.97
C GLN A 39 -0.16 3.64 -22.14
N LEU A 40 -0.64 2.52 -21.62
CA LEU A 40 -2.06 2.14 -21.64
C LEU A 40 -2.91 3.15 -20.84
N LEU A 41 -2.44 3.57 -19.67
CA LEU A 41 -3.11 4.63 -18.90
C LEU A 41 -3.20 5.93 -19.70
N SER A 42 -2.16 6.30 -20.44
CA SER A 42 -2.18 7.52 -21.26
C SER A 42 -3.13 7.44 -22.46
N GLN A 43 -3.38 6.23 -22.98
CA GLN A 43 -4.38 5.99 -24.02
C GLN A 43 -5.80 6.09 -23.44
N SER A 44 -5.98 5.82 -22.15
CA SER A 44 -7.28 5.87 -21.48
C SER A 44 -7.82 7.27 -21.15
N TYR A 45 -7.16 8.34 -21.62
CA TYR A 45 -7.65 9.71 -21.43
C TYR A 45 -8.77 10.05 -22.42
N GLY A 46 -10.02 9.75 -22.05
CA GLY A 46 -11.21 10.13 -22.82
C GLY A 46 -12.18 8.97 -23.02
N PHE A 47 -12.87 8.98 -24.16
CA PHE A 47 -13.68 7.83 -24.58
C PHE A 47 -12.74 6.72 -25.07
N LEU A 48 -12.84 5.55 -24.45
CA LEU A 48 -12.08 4.36 -24.86
C LEU A 48 -12.70 3.74 -26.11
N ASP A 49 -11.94 3.68 -27.20
CA ASP A 49 -12.34 2.92 -28.38
C ASP A 49 -12.19 1.39 -28.19
N GLU A 50 -12.68 0.60 -29.13
CA GLU A 50 -12.63 -0.88 -29.04
C GLU A 50 -11.20 -1.44 -29.02
N VAL A 51 -10.26 -0.78 -29.68
CA VAL A 51 -8.85 -1.20 -29.71
C VAL A 51 -8.19 -0.89 -28.37
N GLU A 52 -8.47 0.28 -27.80
CA GLU A 52 -7.98 0.69 -26.48
C GLU A 52 -8.54 -0.22 -25.37
N LYS A 53 -9.83 -0.56 -25.43
CA LYS A 53 -10.43 -1.55 -24.51
C LYS A 53 -9.75 -2.92 -24.62
N SER A 54 -9.55 -3.43 -25.85
CA SER A 54 -8.84 -4.70 -26.08
C SER A 54 -7.43 -4.65 -25.51
N ASN A 55 -6.67 -3.58 -25.78
CA ASN A 55 -5.31 -3.44 -25.27
C ASN A 55 -5.23 -3.45 -23.74
N ILE A 56 -6.20 -2.82 -23.06
CA ILE A 56 -6.31 -2.87 -21.59
C ILE A 56 -6.59 -4.30 -21.14
N ILE A 57 -7.62 -4.95 -21.70
CA ILE A 57 -8.05 -6.30 -21.32
C ILE A 57 -6.95 -7.34 -21.57
N ASP A 58 -6.24 -7.23 -22.69
CA ASP A 58 -5.14 -8.13 -23.08
C ASP A 58 -3.93 -8.00 -22.15
N ALA A 59 -3.72 -6.83 -21.53
CA ALA A 59 -2.67 -6.60 -20.56
C ALA A 59 -2.98 -7.18 -19.17
N LEU A 60 -4.26 -7.41 -18.84
CA LEU A 60 -4.69 -7.94 -17.55
C LEU A 60 -4.40 -9.44 -17.40
N LYS A 61 -3.98 -9.81 -16.19
CA LYS A 61 -3.90 -11.20 -15.71
C LYS A 61 -5.23 -11.58 -15.06
N ALA A 62 -5.43 -12.85 -14.73
CA ALA A 62 -6.63 -13.30 -14.01
C ALA A 62 -6.89 -12.46 -12.74
N GLU A 63 -5.82 -12.17 -11.99
CA GLU A 63 -5.82 -11.31 -10.81
C GLU A 63 -4.83 -10.17 -11.02
N ASN A 64 -5.24 -8.96 -10.63
CA ASN A 64 -4.47 -7.74 -10.85
C ASN A 64 -4.48 -6.90 -9.58
N ASN A 65 -3.34 -6.29 -9.29
CA ASN A 65 -3.12 -5.43 -8.15
C ASN A 65 -2.90 -3.97 -8.59
N ILE A 66 -3.43 -3.06 -7.79
CA ILE A 66 -3.06 -1.64 -7.75
C ILE A 66 -2.81 -1.25 -6.29
N ALA A 67 -1.75 -0.47 -6.05
CA ALA A 67 -1.42 -0.01 -4.72
C ALA A 67 -0.95 1.44 -4.71
N PHE A 68 -1.27 2.13 -3.62
CA PHE A 68 -0.75 3.43 -3.26
C PHE A 68 -0.12 3.34 -1.87
N GLU A 69 1.06 3.90 -1.72
CA GLU A 69 1.76 4.01 -0.43
C GLU A 69 2.26 5.45 -0.26
N SER A 70 2.12 5.99 0.95
CA SER A 70 2.80 7.21 1.38
C SER A 70 3.22 7.06 2.83
N ASN A 71 4.52 7.11 3.08
CA ASN A 71 5.10 6.97 4.41
C ASN A 71 5.92 8.21 4.73
N ASN A 72 5.74 8.76 5.91
CA ASN A 72 6.47 9.94 6.37
C ASN A 72 6.91 9.71 7.81
N ALA A 73 8.18 9.86 8.12
CA ALA A 73 8.73 9.61 9.44
C ALA A 73 9.79 10.63 9.83
N ILE A 74 9.74 11.05 11.09
CA ILE A 74 10.83 11.76 11.76
C ILE A 74 11.34 10.84 12.85
N LEU A 75 12.63 10.54 12.82
CA LEU A 75 13.30 9.63 13.75
C LEU A 75 14.44 10.35 14.46
N TYR A 76 14.38 10.36 15.79
CA TYR A 76 15.48 10.77 16.64
C TYR A 76 16.17 9.53 17.22
N GLN A 77 17.50 9.48 17.19
CA GLN A 77 18.31 8.44 17.81
C GLN A 77 19.42 9.05 18.64
N ASN A 78 19.68 8.48 19.81
CA ASN A 78 20.76 8.88 20.70
C ASN A 78 21.88 7.82 20.73
N LYS A 79 23.13 8.23 20.99
CA LYS A 79 24.29 7.33 21.15
C LYS A 79 24.10 6.18 22.15
N LYS A 80 23.26 6.38 23.17
CA LYS A 80 22.91 5.36 24.17
C LYS A 80 22.00 4.24 23.64
N GLY A 81 21.63 4.29 22.35
CA GLY A 81 20.91 3.23 21.65
C GLY A 81 19.39 3.37 21.69
N TRP A 82 18.82 4.35 22.39
CA TRP A 82 17.38 4.61 22.35
C TRP A 82 17.01 5.61 21.25
N GLY A 83 15.79 5.50 20.74
CA GLY A 83 15.25 6.40 19.74
C GLY A 83 13.74 6.62 19.88
N LEU A 84 13.25 7.68 19.24
CA LEU A 84 11.84 8.02 19.14
C LEU A 84 11.50 8.30 17.69
N SER A 85 10.45 7.70 17.16
CA SER A 85 9.90 8.03 15.84
C SER A 85 8.47 8.52 15.93
N LEU A 86 8.17 9.54 15.12
CA LEU A 86 6.81 9.93 14.79
C LEU A 86 6.63 9.72 13.29
N SER A 87 5.65 8.91 12.90
CA SER A 87 5.36 8.63 11.50
C SER A 87 3.88 8.71 11.16
N ASN A 88 3.60 8.88 9.89
CA ASN A 88 2.28 8.76 9.28
C ASN A 88 2.37 7.80 8.09
N HIS A 89 1.41 6.88 8.03
CA HIS A 89 1.33 5.84 7.03
C HIS A 89 -0.02 5.91 6.35
N ILE A 90 -0.02 6.08 5.03
CA ILE A 90 -1.20 6.04 4.18
C ILE A 90 -0.99 4.93 3.17
N GLY A 91 -1.94 4.00 3.11
CA GLY A 91 -1.91 2.89 2.17
C GLY A 91 -3.28 2.68 1.55
N ALA A 92 -3.31 2.30 0.28
CA ALA A 92 -4.49 1.75 -0.38
C ALA A 92 -4.03 0.61 -1.30
N TYR A 93 -4.61 -0.56 -1.14
CA TYR A 93 -4.31 -1.75 -1.91
C TYR A 93 -5.62 -2.28 -2.45
N ALA A 94 -5.64 -2.63 -3.73
CA ALA A 94 -6.77 -3.29 -4.32
C ALA A 94 -6.33 -4.42 -5.24
N THR A 95 -6.95 -5.58 -5.06
CA THR A 95 -6.86 -6.76 -5.91
C THR A 95 -8.17 -6.89 -6.66
N TYR A 96 -8.13 -7.12 -7.97
CA TYR A 96 -9.31 -7.21 -8.82
C TYR A 96 -9.13 -8.22 -9.95
N SER A 97 -10.22 -8.90 -10.31
CA SER A 97 -10.24 -9.87 -11.39
C SER A 97 -10.24 -9.21 -12.78
N LYS A 98 -9.73 -9.94 -13.77
CA LYS A 98 -9.87 -9.57 -15.20
C LYS A 98 -11.33 -9.44 -15.61
N SER A 99 -12.16 -10.40 -15.23
CA SER A 99 -13.57 -10.49 -15.60
C SER A 99 -14.36 -9.25 -15.15
N LEU A 100 -14.03 -8.69 -13.98
CA LEU A 100 -14.65 -7.46 -13.49
C LEU A 100 -14.36 -6.28 -14.42
N VAL A 101 -13.14 -6.15 -14.91
CA VAL A 101 -12.75 -5.09 -15.85
C VAL A 101 -13.37 -5.34 -17.23
N GLU A 102 -13.38 -6.58 -17.69
CA GLU A 102 -14.02 -6.99 -18.95
C GLU A 102 -15.51 -6.64 -18.97
N LEU A 103 -16.24 -7.01 -17.92
CA LEU A 103 -17.66 -6.68 -17.76
C LEU A 103 -17.87 -5.16 -17.69
N SER A 104 -16.98 -4.42 -17.02
CA SER A 104 -17.07 -2.96 -16.90
C SER A 104 -16.83 -2.24 -18.23
N LEU A 105 -15.89 -2.71 -19.06
CA LEU A 105 -15.51 -2.08 -20.32
C LEU A 105 -16.39 -2.50 -21.51
N LEU A 106 -16.77 -3.77 -21.56
CA LEU A 106 -17.50 -4.37 -22.68
C LEU A 106 -19.01 -4.51 -22.41
N GLY A 107 -19.43 -4.32 -21.16
CA GLY A 107 -20.77 -4.68 -20.72
C GLY A 107 -20.99 -6.19 -20.75
N ASN A 108 -22.24 -6.62 -20.62
CA ASN A 108 -22.61 -8.03 -20.52
C ASN A 108 -22.87 -8.73 -21.86
N THR A 109 -22.95 -7.97 -22.97
CA THR A 109 -23.34 -8.52 -24.28
C THR A 109 -22.41 -9.61 -24.80
N PRO A 110 -21.07 -9.50 -24.68
CA PRO A 110 -20.16 -10.55 -25.15
C PRO A 110 -20.27 -11.85 -24.36
N PHE A 111 -20.81 -11.81 -23.13
CA PHE A 111 -20.80 -12.91 -22.15
C PHE A 111 -22.15 -13.63 -22.05
N LYS A 112 -22.97 -13.57 -23.10
CA LYS A 112 -24.28 -14.23 -23.13
C LYS A 112 -24.14 -15.74 -23.05
N GLY A 113 -24.81 -16.34 -22.07
CA GLY A 113 -24.74 -17.78 -21.76
C GLY A 113 -23.55 -18.18 -20.90
N GLU A 114 -22.70 -17.23 -20.51
CA GLU A 114 -21.51 -17.46 -19.70
C GLU A 114 -21.75 -17.04 -18.24
N ASN A 115 -21.14 -17.76 -17.31
CA ASN A 115 -21.12 -17.41 -15.90
C ASN A 115 -19.74 -16.85 -15.55
N LEU A 116 -19.66 -15.52 -15.45
CA LEU A 116 -18.43 -14.79 -15.15
C LEU A 116 -18.15 -14.86 -13.66
N LYS A 117 -16.90 -15.19 -13.33
CA LYS A 117 -16.36 -15.10 -11.99
C LYS A 117 -15.67 -13.74 -11.82
N LEU A 118 -16.24 -12.88 -10.98
CA LEU A 118 -15.81 -11.49 -10.79
C LEU A 118 -14.88 -11.30 -9.58
N ASP A 119 -14.77 -12.28 -8.68
CA ASP A 119 -13.76 -12.30 -7.62
C ASP A 119 -12.37 -12.72 -8.13
N PRO A 120 -11.27 -12.33 -7.45
CA PRO A 120 -11.23 -11.53 -6.22
C PRO A 120 -11.58 -10.05 -6.47
N LEU A 121 -12.17 -9.41 -5.46
CA LEU A 121 -12.21 -7.96 -5.32
C LEU A 121 -11.95 -7.62 -3.86
N ASP A 122 -10.70 -7.29 -3.56
CA ASP A 122 -10.25 -6.98 -2.21
C ASP A 122 -9.71 -5.56 -2.20
N ILE A 123 -10.12 -4.74 -1.23
CA ILE A 123 -9.71 -3.35 -1.09
C ILE A 123 -9.40 -3.09 0.38
N THR A 124 -8.15 -2.74 0.67
CA THR A 124 -7.73 -2.28 2.00
C THR A 124 -7.13 -0.89 1.87
N ALA A 125 -7.70 0.10 2.53
CA ALA A 125 -7.17 1.45 2.62
C ALA A 125 -7.11 1.92 4.08
N PHE A 126 -5.98 2.50 4.46
CA PHE A 126 -5.73 2.94 5.83
C PHE A 126 -4.92 4.22 5.89
N ASN A 127 -5.14 4.98 6.96
CA ASN A 127 -4.32 6.10 7.36
C ASN A 127 -4.15 6.06 8.88
N TYR A 128 -2.92 6.00 9.37
CA TYR A 128 -2.64 6.07 10.81
C TYR A 128 -1.35 6.84 11.10
N SER A 129 -1.30 7.45 12.28
CA SER A 129 -0.07 7.99 12.86
C SER A 129 0.52 7.01 13.87
N GLN A 130 1.83 6.97 13.97
CA GLN A 130 2.56 6.05 14.84
C GLN A 130 3.62 6.80 15.64
N LEU A 131 3.70 6.48 16.92
CA LEU A 131 4.73 6.97 17.83
C LEU A 131 5.48 5.75 18.40
N ASP A 132 6.75 5.57 18.04
CA ASP A 132 7.56 4.48 18.56
C ASP A 132 8.61 4.96 19.54
N PHE A 133 8.89 4.08 20.49
CA PHE A 133 10.15 4.03 21.20
C PHE A 133 10.96 2.83 20.71
N SER A 134 12.22 3.07 20.34
CA SER A 134 13.15 2.01 19.94
C SER A 134 14.35 1.94 20.88
N TYR A 135 14.89 0.74 21.04
CA TYR A 135 16.08 0.49 21.85
C TYR A 135 17.01 -0.53 21.19
N GLN A 136 18.29 -0.18 21.11
CA GLN A 136 19.36 -1.02 20.64
C GLN A 136 19.99 -1.75 21.84
N TRP A 137 19.59 -3.00 22.06
CA TRP A 137 20.07 -3.84 23.16
C TRP A 137 21.53 -4.25 22.99
N SER A 138 21.97 -4.43 21.74
CA SER A 138 23.34 -4.75 21.38
C SER A 138 23.66 -4.22 19.99
N LYS A 139 24.91 -4.37 19.56
CA LYS A 139 25.28 -4.06 18.16
C LYS A 139 24.47 -4.86 17.13
N LYS A 140 23.88 -5.98 17.55
CA LYS A 140 23.15 -6.90 16.68
C LYS A 140 21.64 -6.77 16.78
N ILE A 141 21.08 -6.42 17.94
CA ILE A 141 19.65 -6.49 18.20
C ILE A 141 19.10 -5.10 18.52
N GLN A 142 18.04 -4.74 17.81
CA GLN A 142 17.21 -3.56 18.08
C GLN A 142 15.74 -3.98 18.13
N THR A 143 14.98 -3.37 19.03
CA THR A 143 13.53 -3.54 19.10
C THR A 143 12.85 -2.19 19.12
N SER A 144 11.57 -2.17 18.73
CA SER A 144 10.69 -1.02 18.88
C SER A 144 9.33 -1.46 19.41
N VAL A 145 8.72 -0.57 20.18
CA VAL A 145 7.32 -0.66 20.60
C VAL A 145 6.67 0.68 20.31
N GLY A 146 5.45 0.67 19.80
CA GLY A 146 4.78 1.90 19.39
C GLY A 146 3.30 1.90 19.68
N LEU A 147 2.77 3.12 19.73
CA LEU A 147 1.34 3.41 19.80
C LEU A 147 0.85 3.88 18.44
N LEU A 148 -0.30 3.37 18.02
CA LEU A 148 -0.93 3.72 16.76
C LEU A 148 -2.20 4.54 17.02
N LEU A 149 -2.38 5.59 16.22
CA LEU A 149 -3.59 6.42 16.16
C LEU A 149 -4.18 6.27 14.77
N GLY A 150 -5.26 5.50 14.65
CA GLY A 150 -5.97 5.27 13.41
C GLY A 150 -6.82 6.48 13.02
N HIS A 151 -6.74 6.90 11.76
CA HIS A 151 -7.48 8.05 11.24
C HIS A 151 -8.61 7.66 10.31
N HIS A 152 -8.31 6.84 9.31
CA HIS A 152 -9.26 6.36 8.32
C HIS A 152 -8.97 4.91 7.97
N PHE A 153 -10.04 4.18 7.69
CA PHE A 153 -9.97 2.76 7.40
C PHE A 153 -11.12 2.34 6.48
N LEU A 154 -10.79 1.48 5.52
CA LEU A 154 -11.67 0.70 4.67
C LEU A 154 -10.98 -0.66 4.47
N ASP A 155 -11.74 -1.72 4.66
CA ASP A 155 -11.36 -3.08 4.37
C ASP A 155 -12.59 -3.76 3.79
N ALA A 156 -12.51 -4.19 2.55
CA ALA A 156 -13.65 -4.65 1.79
C ALA A 156 -13.21 -5.85 0.95
N THR A 157 -13.85 -7.00 1.17
CA THR A 157 -13.49 -8.29 0.58
C THR A 157 -14.72 -8.88 -0.08
N VAL A 158 -14.61 -9.26 -1.35
CA VAL A 158 -15.63 -10.02 -2.07
C VAL A 158 -15.21 -11.48 -2.09
N ASN A 159 -15.82 -12.30 -1.24
CA ASN A 159 -15.52 -13.72 -1.10
C ASN A 159 -15.99 -14.52 -2.33
N GLU A 160 -17.13 -14.13 -2.89
CA GLU A 160 -17.69 -14.72 -4.10
C GLU A 160 -18.46 -13.67 -4.88
N ALA A 161 -18.19 -13.55 -6.18
CA ALA A 161 -19.02 -12.76 -7.08
C ALA A 161 -19.17 -13.47 -8.41
N ARG A 162 -20.41 -13.82 -8.75
CA ARG A 162 -20.76 -14.45 -10.03
C ARG A 162 -21.76 -13.60 -10.78
N PHE A 163 -21.58 -13.51 -12.08
CA PHE A 163 -22.46 -12.75 -12.97
C PHE A 163 -22.79 -13.57 -14.21
N TYR A 164 -24.07 -13.80 -14.45
CA TYR A 164 -24.57 -14.57 -15.57
C TYR A 164 -25.53 -13.73 -16.42
N THR A 165 -25.41 -13.84 -17.74
CA THR A 165 -26.36 -13.24 -18.67
C THR A 165 -27.04 -14.33 -19.48
N HIS A 166 -28.37 -14.33 -19.52
CA HIS A 166 -29.12 -15.31 -20.30
C HIS A 166 -28.75 -15.23 -21.81
N PRO A 167 -28.69 -16.34 -22.56
CA PRO A 167 -28.27 -16.33 -23.97
C PRO A 167 -29.10 -15.39 -24.86
N GLN A 168 -30.38 -15.24 -24.55
CA GLN A 168 -31.30 -14.33 -25.25
C GLN A 168 -31.44 -12.95 -24.56
N ALA A 169 -30.58 -12.63 -23.59
CA ALA A 169 -30.64 -11.42 -22.76
C ALA A 169 -32.00 -11.22 -22.06
N ALA A 170 -32.69 -12.31 -21.74
CA ALA A 170 -33.99 -12.28 -21.06
C ALA A 170 -33.84 -11.86 -19.59
N PHE A 171 -32.73 -12.24 -18.95
CA PHE A 171 -32.41 -11.85 -17.59
C PHE A 171 -30.90 -11.82 -17.35
N ILE A 172 -30.49 -11.18 -16.26
CA ILE A 172 -29.16 -11.28 -15.68
C ILE A 172 -29.25 -11.75 -14.24
N ASN A 173 -28.33 -12.63 -13.84
CA ASN A 173 -28.24 -13.13 -12.47
C ASN A 173 -26.92 -12.69 -11.86
N TYR A 174 -26.97 -12.23 -10.62
CA TYR A 174 -25.76 -12.03 -9.84
C TYR A 174 -25.87 -12.73 -8.49
N GLN A 175 -24.74 -13.26 -8.05
CA GLN A 175 -24.54 -13.81 -6.71
C GLN A 175 -23.35 -13.08 -6.11
N VAL A 176 -23.50 -12.53 -4.91
CA VAL A 176 -22.44 -11.80 -4.22
C VAL A 176 -22.40 -12.19 -2.74
N ASP A 177 -21.20 -12.49 -2.27
CA ASP A 177 -20.81 -12.57 -0.86
C ASP A 177 -19.72 -11.53 -0.64
N TYR A 178 -20.04 -10.53 0.19
CA TYR A 178 -19.22 -9.37 0.42
C TYR A 178 -19.17 -9.01 1.92
N GLU A 179 -17.97 -8.69 2.40
CA GLU A 179 -17.73 -8.19 3.74
C GLU A 179 -16.99 -6.84 3.68
N ALA A 180 -17.42 -5.88 4.50
CA ALA A 180 -16.79 -4.56 4.57
C ALA A 180 -16.73 -3.98 5.98
N HIS A 181 -15.58 -3.40 6.31
CA HIS A 181 -15.34 -2.65 7.53
C HIS A 181 -14.82 -1.27 7.16
N PHE A 182 -15.53 -0.21 7.57
CA PHE A 182 -15.08 1.14 7.24
C PHE A 182 -15.44 2.15 8.31
N THR A 183 -14.50 3.05 8.57
CA THR A 183 -14.74 4.23 9.39
C THR A 183 -15.56 5.25 8.61
N ASP A 184 -16.32 6.09 9.32
CA ASP A 184 -17.08 7.19 8.72
C ASP A 184 -16.19 8.05 7.81
N THR A 185 -16.61 8.26 6.56
CA THR A 185 -15.87 8.98 5.51
C THR A 185 -16.32 10.42 5.33
N THR A 186 -17.39 10.85 6.00
CA THR A 186 -18.00 12.19 5.83
C THR A 186 -17.05 13.34 6.18
N ASP A 187 -16.01 13.09 6.97
CA ASP A 187 -15.04 14.08 7.42
C ASP A 187 -13.64 13.94 6.80
N LEU A 188 -13.45 13.09 5.79
CA LEU A 188 -12.12 12.75 5.24
C LEU A 188 -11.28 13.98 4.84
N LEU A 189 -11.92 14.98 4.22
CA LEU A 189 -11.26 16.24 3.83
C LEU A 189 -11.18 17.27 4.97
N GLN A 190 -12.09 17.21 5.95
CA GLN A 190 -12.20 18.19 7.02
C GLN A 190 -11.34 17.84 8.24
N LYS A 191 -11.18 16.55 8.53
CA LYS A 191 -10.46 15.98 9.68
C LYS A 191 -9.59 14.78 9.25
N PRO A 192 -8.61 14.96 8.35
CA PRO A 192 -7.76 13.87 7.85
C PRO A 192 -6.93 13.16 8.94
N PHE A 193 -6.80 13.79 10.11
CA PHE A 193 -6.11 13.24 11.29
C PHE A 193 -7.05 13.08 12.50
N GLY A 194 -8.36 13.06 12.27
CA GLY A 194 -9.33 12.73 13.30
C GLY A 194 -9.04 11.34 13.85
N ASN A 195 -9.07 11.17 15.17
CA ASN A 195 -8.78 9.86 15.77
C ASN A 195 -10.03 8.98 15.75
N LYS A 196 -9.90 7.79 15.16
CA LYS A 196 -10.96 6.78 15.04
C LYS A 196 -10.54 5.40 15.54
N GLY A 197 -9.29 5.22 15.96
CA GLY A 197 -8.82 3.93 16.46
C GLY A 197 -7.50 4.04 17.24
N TYR A 198 -7.26 3.07 18.11
CA TYR A 198 -6.01 2.97 18.85
C TYR A 198 -5.40 1.61 18.62
N GLY A 199 -4.07 1.56 18.56
CA GLY A 199 -3.34 0.33 18.33
C GLY A 199 -1.99 0.29 19.00
N ALA A 200 -1.36 -0.86 18.88
CA ALA A 200 0.00 -1.09 19.33
C ALA A 200 0.77 -1.83 18.24
N VAL A 201 2.06 -1.56 18.18
CA VAL A 201 2.97 -2.17 17.21
C VAL A 201 4.27 -2.58 17.88
N PHE A 202 4.84 -3.68 17.40
CA PHE A 202 6.14 -4.18 17.77
C PHE A 202 7.02 -4.34 16.53
N GLY A 203 8.30 -4.04 16.69
CA GLY A 203 9.31 -4.29 15.67
C GLY A 203 10.57 -4.85 16.30
N MET A 204 11.29 -5.67 15.53
CA MET A 204 12.58 -6.21 15.90
C MET A 204 13.47 -6.37 14.68
N SER A 205 14.74 -6.01 14.82
CA SER A 205 15.77 -6.31 13.84
C SER A 205 16.97 -6.99 14.49
N TYR A 206 17.55 -7.92 13.75
CA TYR A 206 18.77 -8.62 14.05
C TYR A 206 19.75 -8.44 12.90
N LYS A 207 20.98 -8.05 13.19
CA LYS A 207 22.03 -7.79 12.21
C LYS A 207 23.34 -8.40 12.68
N ASP A 208 23.96 -9.20 11.81
CA ASP A 208 25.25 -9.83 12.13
C ASP A 208 26.18 -9.82 10.93
N SER A 209 27.49 -9.90 11.20
CA SER A 209 28.49 -10.04 10.15
C SER A 209 28.64 -11.50 9.76
N ILE A 210 28.61 -11.78 8.45
CA ILE A 210 28.82 -13.12 7.89
C ILE A 210 29.91 -13.05 6.82
N ASN A 211 31.04 -13.73 7.05
CA ASN A 211 32.22 -13.63 6.17
C ASN A 211 32.60 -12.15 5.88
N ASN A 212 32.75 -11.79 4.60
CA ASN A 212 32.97 -10.41 4.12
C ASN A 212 31.65 -9.65 3.84
N GLY A 213 30.61 -9.94 4.61
CA GLY A 213 29.26 -9.46 4.39
C GLY A 213 28.49 -9.30 5.70
N GLU A 214 27.19 -9.11 5.54
CA GLU A 214 26.26 -8.84 6.62
C GLU A 214 24.92 -9.50 6.31
N ILE A 215 24.29 -10.04 7.35
CA ILE A 215 22.93 -10.54 7.32
C ILE A 215 22.06 -9.68 8.21
N GLU A 216 20.87 -9.35 7.73
CA GLU A 216 19.85 -8.63 8.46
C GLU A 216 18.52 -9.38 8.39
N LEU A 217 17.90 -9.59 9.54
CA LEU A 217 16.58 -10.15 9.72
C LEU A 217 15.72 -9.10 10.41
N SER A 218 14.52 -8.85 9.92
CA SER A 218 13.61 -7.93 10.58
C SER A 218 12.17 -8.39 10.51
N ILE A 219 11.45 -8.12 11.59
CA ILE A 219 10.00 -8.09 11.64
C ILE A 219 9.59 -6.65 11.97
N SER A 220 8.76 -6.04 11.13
CA SER A 220 8.15 -4.74 11.40
C SER A 220 6.63 -4.83 11.30
N ASP A 221 5.97 -3.86 11.92
CA ASP A 221 4.51 -3.71 11.83
C ASP A 221 3.74 -4.91 12.39
N LEU A 222 4.35 -5.65 13.33
CA LEU A 222 3.64 -6.68 14.09
C LEU A 222 2.73 -5.98 15.09
N GLY A 223 1.47 -5.81 14.72
CA GLY A 223 0.54 -5.02 15.52
C GLY A 223 -0.89 -5.10 15.05
N PHE A 224 -1.73 -4.31 15.70
CA PHE A 224 -3.14 -4.16 15.35
C PHE A 224 -3.63 -2.75 15.66
N ILE A 225 -4.71 -2.33 14.99
CA ILE A 225 -5.51 -1.17 15.35
C ILE A 225 -6.92 -1.65 15.68
N ARG A 226 -7.42 -1.24 16.84
CA ARG A 226 -8.83 -1.36 17.19
C ARG A 226 -9.54 -0.06 16.83
N TRP A 227 -10.33 -0.13 15.77
CA TRP A 227 -11.22 0.93 15.34
C TRP A 227 -12.41 1.04 16.28
N ASN A 228 -12.91 2.27 16.48
CA ASN A 228 -13.94 2.55 17.47
C ASN A 228 -15.32 1.98 17.09
N ASP A 229 -16.26 2.09 18.02
CA ASP A 229 -17.65 1.65 17.91
C ASP A 229 -18.48 2.37 16.82
N LYS A 230 -17.92 3.38 16.16
CA LYS A 230 -18.57 4.09 15.03
C LYS A 230 -18.19 3.49 13.67
N THR A 231 -17.32 2.47 13.65
CA THR A 231 -16.97 1.72 12.44
C THR A 231 -18.20 0.98 11.95
N SER A 232 -18.50 1.10 10.65
CA SER A 232 -19.51 0.29 9.98
C SER A 232 -18.93 -1.07 9.67
N ASN A 233 -19.68 -2.12 10.00
CA ASN A 233 -19.40 -3.49 9.61
C ASN A 233 -20.60 -3.97 8.78
N MET A 234 -20.34 -4.38 7.56
CA MET A 234 -21.30 -4.76 6.54
C MET A 234 -21.00 -6.18 6.12
N HIS A 235 -22.02 -7.02 6.07
CA HIS A 235 -21.94 -8.33 5.43
C HIS A 235 -23.19 -8.51 4.58
N ILE A 236 -22.99 -8.90 3.32
CA ILE A 236 -24.04 -9.06 2.33
C ILE A 236 -23.82 -10.40 1.65
N GLU A 237 -24.82 -11.27 1.78
CA GLU A 237 -24.95 -12.50 1.01
C GLU A 237 -26.26 -12.40 0.24
N SER A 238 -26.18 -12.28 -1.08
CA SER A 238 -27.35 -12.05 -1.93
C SER A 238 -27.25 -12.78 -3.26
N GLN A 239 -28.40 -13.24 -3.73
CA GLN A 239 -28.61 -13.77 -5.06
C GLN A 239 -29.85 -13.09 -5.65
N TYR A 240 -29.70 -12.52 -6.84
CA TYR A 240 -30.76 -11.76 -7.49
C TYR A 240 -30.81 -12.06 -8.98
N GLU A 241 -32.02 -12.04 -9.52
CA GLU A 241 -32.35 -12.24 -10.93
C GLU A 241 -33.11 -11.01 -11.42
N PHE A 242 -32.58 -10.36 -12.45
CA PHE A 242 -33.19 -9.19 -13.08
C PHE A 242 -33.73 -9.58 -14.45
N GLU A 243 -35.06 -9.59 -14.62
CA GLU A 243 -35.72 -9.93 -15.89
C GLU A 243 -35.98 -8.71 -16.81
N GLY A 244 -35.43 -7.54 -16.45
CA GLY A 244 -35.70 -6.30 -17.16
C GLY A 244 -36.97 -5.59 -16.70
N ILE A 245 -37.12 -4.34 -17.13
CA ILE A 245 -38.29 -3.50 -16.80
C ILE A 245 -39.26 -3.57 -17.97
N ASN A 246 -40.45 -4.11 -17.74
CA ASN A 246 -41.51 -4.08 -18.75
C ASN A 246 -42.15 -2.69 -18.81
N VAL A 247 -41.89 -1.95 -19.89
CA VAL A 247 -42.49 -0.63 -20.14
C VAL A 247 -43.65 -0.79 -21.10
N ASN A 248 -44.87 -0.81 -20.55
CA ASN A 248 -46.10 -0.95 -21.33
C ASN A 248 -46.39 0.25 -22.25
N ASP A 249 -45.89 1.44 -21.88
CA ASP A 249 -45.98 2.67 -22.69
C ASP A 249 -44.70 3.50 -22.52
N PHE A 250 -43.97 3.70 -23.62
CA PHE A 250 -42.74 4.50 -23.65
C PHE A 250 -42.94 5.95 -23.17
N ILE A 251 -44.16 6.49 -23.29
CA ILE A 251 -44.50 7.86 -22.84
C ILE A 251 -44.60 7.92 -21.30
N SER A 252 -44.89 6.78 -20.65
CA SER A 252 -44.95 6.64 -19.19
C SER A 252 -43.62 6.27 -18.54
N PHE A 253 -42.56 6.06 -19.34
CA PHE A 253 -41.24 5.82 -18.81
C PHE A 253 -40.74 7.08 -18.09
N SER A 254 -40.51 6.93 -16.78
CA SER A 254 -40.03 7.99 -15.92
C SER A 254 -38.89 7.49 -15.04
N ASP A 255 -38.06 8.42 -14.59
CA ASP A 255 -36.93 8.14 -13.69
C ASP A 255 -37.36 7.41 -12.40
N SER A 256 -38.63 7.51 -12.00
CA SER A 256 -39.15 6.80 -10.83
C SER A 256 -39.14 5.28 -10.99
N ILE A 257 -39.29 4.75 -12.20
CA ILE A 257 -39.27 3.30 -12.43
C ILE A 257 -37.87 2.74 -12.17
N ILE A 258 -36.83 3.42 -12.68
CA ILE A 258 -35.42 3.06 -12.41
C ILE A 258 -35.09 3.24 -10.93
N ARG A 259 -35.54 4.35 -10.32
CA ARG A 259 -35.27 4.62 -8.89
C ARG A 259 -35.86 3.56 -7.98
N ASN A 260 -37.06 3.07 -8.25
CA ASN A 260 -37.68 2.02 -7.42
C ASN A 260 -36.86 0.73 -7.43
N GLU A 261 -36.30 0.33 -8.58
CA GLU A 261 -35.40 -0.83 -8.66
C GLU A 261 -34.10 -0.60 -7.87
N ILE A 262 -33.51 0.60 -7.98
CA ILE A 262 -32.31 0.98 -7.22
C ILE A 262 -32.60 1.02 -5.70
N ASP A 263 -33.73 1.58 -5.30
CA ASP A 263 -34.13 1.71 -3.89
C ASP A 263 -34.36 0.34 -3.25
N SER A 264 -34.92 -0.63 -4.01
CA SER A 264 -35.06 -2.03 -3.56
C SER A 264 -33.70 -2.69 -3.33
N LEU A 265 -32.73 -2.47 -4.20
CA LEU A 265 -31.37 -2.96 -4.00
C LEU A 265 -30.71 -2.26 -2.80
N GLN A 266 -30.97 -0.96 -2.62
CA GLN A 266 -30.39 -0.17 -1.54
C GLN A 266 -30.90 -0.60 -0.16
N SER A 267 -32.16 -1.04 -0.02
CA SER A 267 -32.66 -1.53 1.27
C SER A 267 -31.94 -2.79 1.74
N ASP A 268 -31.53 -3.66 0.82
CA ASP A 268 -30.76 -4.87 1.13
C ASP A 268 -29.30 -4.54 1.49
N LEU A 269 -28.75 -3.44 0.95
CA LEU A 269 -27.41 -2.93 1.26
C LEU A 269 -27.33 -2.15 2.60
N GLN A 270 -28.44 -1.92 3.31
CA GLN A 270 -28.49 -1.02 4.49
C GLN A 270 -28.21 -1.68 5.85
N SER A 271 -27.95 -2.98 5.93
CA SER A 271 -27.70 -3.71 7.18
C SER A 271 -26.29 -3.49 7.77
N ASN A 272 -25.89 -2.23 7.95
CA ASN A 272 -24.62 -1.88 8.58
C ASN A 272 -24.73 -1.92 10.11
N ILE A 273 -23.91 -2.76 10.74
CA ILE A 273 -23.78 -2.81 12.20
C ILE A 273 -22.65 -1.88 12.62
N LYS A 274 -22.94 -0.97 13.58
CA LYS A 274 -21.94 -0.08 14.17
C LYS A 274 -21.30 -0.72 15.38
N GLU A 275 -20.07 -1.19 15.22
CA GLU A 275 -19.30 -1.82 16.31
C GLU A 275 -17.78 -1.71 16.09
N SER A 276 -17.00 -1.98 17.13
CA SER A 276 -15.54 -1.90 17.04
C SER A 276 -14.95 -3.03 16.19
N TYR A 277 -14.09 -2.70 15.24
CA TYR A 277 -13.37 -3.67 14.41
C TYR A 277 -11.88 -3.69 14.77
N THR A 278 -11.26 -4.88 14.81
CA THR A 278 -9.81 -5.01 15.06
C THR A 278 -9.14 -5.45 13.79
N TRP A 279 -8.33 -4.57 13.23
CA TRP A 279 -7.54 -4.84 12.04
C TRP A 279 -6.09 -5.14 12.40
N GLN A 280 -5.54 -6.23 11.85
CA GLN A 280 -4.13 -6.56 12.00
C GLN A 280 -3.31 -5.80 10.97
N LEU A 281 -2.19 -5.22 11.40
CA LEU A 281 -1.31 -4.53 10.47
C LEU A 281 -0.66 -5.55 9.51
N PRO A 282 -0.41 -5.17 8.25
CA PRO A 282 0.35 -5.99 7.31
C PRO A 282 1.80 -6.15 7.78
N THR A 283 2.04 -7.18 8.60
CA THR A 283 3.35 -7.43 9.21
C THR A 283 4.38 -7.74 8.13
N ILE A 284 5.53 -7.08 8.19
CA ILE A 284 6.61 -7.24 7.22
C ILE A 284 7.68 -8.13 7.82
N PHE A 285 7.97 -9.24 7.15
CA PHE A 285 9.14 -10.06 7.39
C PHE A 285 10.16 -9.80 6.30
N ARG A 286 11.39 -9.47 6.67
CA ARG A 286 12.47 -9.23 5.72
C ARG A 286 13.74 -9.96 6.15
N LEU A 287 14.39 -10.59 5.17
CA LEU A 287 15.75 -11.07 5.26
C LEU A 287 16.56 -10.37 4.17
N CYS A 288 17.73 -9.84 4.53
CA CYS A 288 18.67 -9.22 3.60
C CYS A 288 20.08 -9.75 3.84
N ILE A 289 20.77 -10.10 2.76
CA ILE A 289 22.16 -10.54 2.77
C ILE A 289 22.96 -9.57 1.90
N ASN A 290 23.90 -8.86 2.51
CA ASN A 290 24.81 -7.93 1.85
C ASN A 290 26.20 -8.55 1.76
N GLN A 291 26.81 -8.58 0.58
CA GLN A 291 28.12 -9.18 0.38
C GLN A 291 29.04 -8.22 -0.38
N ALA A 292 30.24 -7.98 0.15
CA ALA A 292 31.27 -7.22 -0.55
C ALA A 292 31.95 -8.08 -1.63
N LEU A 293 32.28 -7.45 -2.75
CA LEU A 293 33.00 -8.04 -3.88
C LEU A 293 34.30 -7.27 -4.14
N TYR A 294 35.36 -8.00 -4.49
CA TYR A 294 36.66 -7.43 -4.87
C TYR A 294 36.70 -7.13 -6.38
N ASN A 295 35.82 -6.24 -6.85
CA ASN A 295 35.74 -5.82 -8.25
C ASN A 295 35.59 -4.30 -8.35
N SER A 296 36.20 -3.69 -9.37
CA SER A 296 36.29 -2.23 -9.53
C SER A 296 34.99 -1.57 -10.02
N ILE A 297 34.13 -2.34 -10.70
CA ILE A 297 32.85 -1.89 -11.28
C ILE A 297 31.70 -2.18 -10.31
N ILE A 298 31.61 -3.43 -9.85
CA ILE A 298 30.60 -3.89 -8.88
C ILE A 298 31.32 -4.26 -7.59
N GLN A 299 31.09 -3.50 -6.52
CA GLN A 299 31.82 -3.66 -5.26
C GLN A 299 31.03 -4.47 -4.21
N GLY A 300 29.82 -4.87 -4.55
CA GLY A 300 29.05 -5.81 -3.76
C GLY A 300 27.65 -6.00 -4.30
N TYR A 301 26.92 -6.90 -3.66
CA TYR A 301 25.53 -7.18 -3.96
C TYR A 301 24.72 -7.36 -2.68
N SER A 302 23.40 -7.23 -2.83
CA SER A 302 22.41 -7.43 -1.78
C SER A 302 21.33 -8.36 -2.32
N LEU A 303 21.02 -9.43 -1.59
CA LEU A 303 19.88 -10.30 -1.86
C LEU A 303 18.88 -10.10 -0.74
N SER A 304 17.64 -9.77 -1.05
CA SER A 304 16.57 -9.67 -0.05
C SER A 304 15.33 -10.46 -0.43
N ILE A 305 14.68 -10.98 0.60
CA ILE A 305 13.32 -11.50 0.55
C ILE A 305 12.47 -10.71 1.53
N GLU A 306 11.31 -10.25 1.07
CA GLU A 306 10.33 -9.53 1.87
C GLU A 306 8.95 -10.15 1.67
N HIS A 307 8.25 -10.42 2.76
CA HIS A 307 6.85 -10.83 2.71
C HIS A 307 6.03 -9.93 3.63
N ARG A 308 4.97 -9.36 3.08
CA ARG A 308 4.02 -8.55 3.81
C ARG A 308 2.73 -9.35 3.97
N MET A 309 2.46 -9.79 5.20
CA MET A 309 1.30 -10.62 5.50
C MET A 309 0.01 -9.91 5.09
N ASN A 310 -0.96 -10.70 4.59
CA ASN A 310 -2.27 -10.26 4.14
C ASN A 310 -2.27 -9.27 2.96
N LEU A 311 -1.10 -8.98 2.36
CA LEU A 311 -1.01 -8.14 1.16
C LEU A 311 -0.22 -8.81 0.03
N TYR A 312 0.81 -9.59 0.34
CA TYR A 312 1.64 -10.24 -0.68
C TYR A 312 1.29 -11.73 -0.77
N ASP A 313 0.71 -12.17 -1.89
CA ASP A 313 0.53 -13.61 -2.12
C ASP A 313 1.87 -14.32 -2.32
N ILE A 314 2.81 -13.62 -2.98
CA ILE A 314 4.15 -14.10 -3.26
C ILE A 314 5.16 -13.13 -2.64
N PRO A 315 6.14 -13.61 -1.84
CA PRO A 315 7.22 -12.77 -1.33
C PRO A 315 7.95 -12.02 -2.45
N LYS A 316 8.33 -10.79 -2.17
CA LYS A 316 9.18 -9.99 -3.03
C LYS A 316 10.64 -10.42 -2.86
N LEU A 317 11.27 -10.79 -3.97
CA LEU A 317 12.70 -11.10 -4.04
C LEU A 317 13.42 -9.97 -4.76
N THR A 318 14.48 -9.43 -4.18
CA THR A 318 15.28 -8.36 -4.79
C THR A 318 16.74 -8.75 -4.85
N LEU A 319 17.37 -8.54 -6.00
CA LEU A 319 18.81 -8.56 -6.17
C LEU A 319 19.29 -7.15 -6.50
N GLU A 320 20.16 -6.58 -5.69
CA GLU A 320 20.82 -5.31 -5.95
C GLU A 320 22.33 -5.51 -6.14
N VAL A 321 22.92 -4.77 -7.07
CA VAL A 321 24.37 -4.60 -7.17
C VAL A 321 24.72 -3.17 -6.80
N HIS A 322 25.82 -2.98 -6.07
CA HIS A 322 26.22 -1.65 -5.62
C HIS A 322 27.66 -1.29 -5.96
N LYS A 323 27.87 0.00 -6.23
CA LYS A 323 29.17 0.63 -6.42
C LYS A 323 29.38 1.68 -5.34
N LYS A 324 30.46 1.54 -4.57
CA LYS A 324 30.84 2.49 -3.53
C LYS A 324 31.96 3.39 -4.05
N MET A 325 31.85 4.69 -3.76
CA MET A 325 32.78 5.72 -4.19
C MET A 325 32.96 6.68 -3.02
N LYS A 326 34.03 6.56 -2.22
CA LYS A 326 34.28 7.40 -1.03
C LYS A 326 33.01 7.60 -0.16
N ASN A 327 32.32 8.74 -0.31
CA ASN A 327 31.11 9.11 0.42
C ASN A 327 29.81 8.78 -0.32
N HIS A 328 29.86 8.10 -1.46
CA HIS A 328 28.72 7.82 -2.32
C HIS A 328 28.52 6.31 -2.49
N ARG A 329 27.28 5.89 -2.61
CA ARG A 329 26.88 4.53 -3.00
C ARG A 329 25.78 4.65 -4.04
N LEU A 330 25.97 3.96 -5.16
CA LEU A 330 24.93 3.74 -6.15
C LEU A 330 24.53 2.26 -6.07
N ALA A 331 23.24 1.97 -6.11
CA ALA A 331 22.73 0.62 -6.25
C ALA A 331 21.71 0.55 -7.39
N LEU A 332 21.82 -0.53 -8.15
CA LEU A 332 20.86 -0.92 -9.18
C LEU A 332 20.34 -2.29 -8.82
N GLY A 333 19.03 -2.43 -8.76
CA GLY A 333 18.37 -3.67 -8.41
C GLY A 333 17.35 -4.11 -9.44
N TYR A 334 16.97 -5.38 -9.35
CA TYR A 334 15.79 -5.92 -10.00
C TYR A 334 15.02 -6.75 -8.99
N HIS A 335 13.70 -6.64 -9.01
CA HIS A 335 12.83 -7.36 -8.10
C HIS A 335 11.76 -8.15 -8.84
N ILE A 336 11.32 -9.22 -8.20
CA ILE A 336 10.18 -10.04 -8.62
C ILE A 336 9.26 -10.31 -7.43
N GLY A 337 7.97 -10.47 -7.67
CA GLY A 337 6.97 -10.75 -6.61
C GLY A 337 6.52 -9.49 -5.86
N GLY A 338 5.76 -9.67 -4.79
CA GLY A 338 4.98 -8.59 -4.18
C GLY A 338 3.74 -8.21 -5.02
N VAL A 339 3.11 -7.08 -4.69
CA VAL A 339 1.90 -6.58 -5.38
C VAL A 339 2.20 -5.82 -6.67
N GLU A 340 3.44 -5.39 -6.85
CA GLU A 340 3.86 -4.52 -7.95
C GLU A 340 4.44 -5.34 -9.11
N HIS A 341 4.40 -4.81 -10.34
CA HIS A 341 5.04 -5.47 -11.48
C HIS A 341 6.55 -5.56 -11.28
N ASN A 342 7.15 -6.70 -11.64
CA ASN A 342 8.60 -6.92 -11.60
C ASN A 342 9.35 -5.77 -12.28
N GLY A 343 10.41 -5.25 -11.66
CA GLY A 343 11.04 -4.06 -12.21
C GLY A 343 12.37 -3.71 -11.60
N PHE A 344 12.98 -2.68 -12.20
CA PHE A 344 14.26 -2.17 -11.73
C PHE A 344 14.08 -1.33 -10.47
N GLN A 345 15.11 -1.29 -9.65
CA GLN A 345 15.22 -0.42 -8.49
C GLN A 345 16.49 0.39 -8.61
N PHE A 346 16.46 1.59 -8.05
CA PHE A 346 17.62 2.46 -8.01
C PHE A 346 17.73 3.08 -6.64
N SER A 347 18.94 3.15 -6.10
CA SER A 347 19.22 4.02 -4.96
C SER A 347 20.55 4.73 -5.11
N TYR A 348 20.56 5.99 -4.69
CA TYR A 348 21.76 6.79 -4.51
C TYR A 348 21.82 7.23 -3.05
N LEU A 349 22.96 6.99 -2.41
CA LEU A 349 23.24 7.39 -1.05
C LEU A 349 24.52 8.20 -1.00
N TYR A 350 24.47 9.34 -0.34
CA TYR A 350 25.61 10.13 0.09
C TYR A 350 25.74 10.02 1.61
N GLY A 351 26.88 9.56 2.11
CA GLY A 351 27.23 9.49 3.53
C GLY A 351 28.43 10.38 3.83
N GLY A 352 28.17 11.62 4.25
CA GLY A 352 29.18 12.51 4.83
C GLY A 352 29.24 12.36 6.35
N GLU A 353 30.23 12.99 6.99
CA GLU A 353 30.45 12.85 8.44
C GLU A 353 29.24 13.28 9.29
N LYS A 354 28.56 14.37 8.90
CA LYS A 354 27.41 14.93 9.64
C LYS A 354 26.09 14.81 8.91
N THR A 355 26.10 14.57 7.61
CA THR A 355 24.89 14.58 6.78
C THR A 355 24.90 13.37 5.88
N HIS A 356 23.82 12.61 5.93
CA HIS A 356 23.53 11.54 4.99
C HIS A 356 22.28 11.93 4.19
N PHE A 357 22.31 11.61 2.92
CA PHE A 357 21.22 11.83 1.99
C PHE A 357 21.02 10.57 1.17
N GLN A 358 19.78 10.15 1.00
CA GLN A 358 19.44 9.05 0.11
C GLN A 358 18.24 9.44 -0.74
N ILE A 359 18.29 9.08 -2.01
CA ILE A 359 17.14 9.04 -2.90
C ILE A 359 17.04 7.64 -3.47
N TYR A 360 15.83 7.10 -3.54
CA TYR A 360 15.63 5.75 -4.05
C TYR A 360 14.27 5.58 -4.71
N THR A 361 14.17 4.55 -5.54
CA THR A 361 12.90 4.08 -6.08
C THR A 361 12.80 2.56 -6.02
N LYS A 362 11.63 2.09 -5.60
CA LYS A 362 11.24 0.68 -5.65
C LYS A 362 10.80 0.24 -7.05
N GLN A 363 10.58 1.20 -7.97
CA GLN A 363 10.16 0.95 -9.34
C GLN A 363 10.75 2.01 -10.30
N PHE A 364 11.95 1.74 -10.80
CA PHE A 364 12.72 2.54 -11.76
C PHE A 364 12.36 2.19 -13.22
N ASN A 365 11.11 1.85 -13.50
CA ASN A 365 10.65 1.71 -14.89
C ASN A 365 10.10 3.03 -15.47
N ALA A 366 10.07 4.09 -14.65
CA ALA A 366 9.48 5.39 -14.94
C ALA A 366 10.07 6.15 -16.14
N GLY A 367 11.18 5.68 -16.73
CA GLY A 367 11.79 6.28 -17.92
C GLY A 367 11.26 5.77 -19.26
N ILE A 368 10.59 4.62 -19.30
CA ILE A 368 10.06 4.00 -20.53
C ILE A 368 8.58 3.66 -20.32
N PRO A 369 7.63 4.42 -20.89
CA PRO A 369 6.20 4.27 -20.61
C PRO A 369 5.63 2.86 -20.80
N SER A 370 6.12 2.11 -21.80
CA SER A 370 5.65 0.75 -22.11
C SER A 370 6.01 -0.31 -21.07
N VAL A 371 6.98 -0.03 -20.18
CA VAL A 371 7.37 -0.92 -19.07
C VAL A 371 7.17 -0.26 -17.71
N SER A 372 6.60 0.94 -17.69
CA SER A 372 6.33 1.72 -16.47
C SER A 372 4.99 1.32 -15.86
N TYR A 373 5.00 0.38 -14.93
CA TYR A 373 3.80 -0.09 -14.22
C TYR A 373 3.60 0.62 -12.87
N GLY A 374 4.29 1.72 -12.64
CA GLY A 374 4.21 2.44 -11.38
C GLY A 374 5.29 3.50 -11.27
N LEU A 375 5.12 4.37 -10.28
CA LEU A 375 6.07 5.40 -9.92
C LEU A 375 6.28 5.35 -8.43
N HIS A 376 7.52 5.31 -7.99
CA HIS A 376 7.87 5.45 -6.59
C HIS A 376 9.06 6.39 -6.44
N ILE A 377 9.03 7.23 -5.41
CA ILE A 377 10.19 8.02 -4.99
C ILE A 377 10.26 8.04 -3.47
N GLY A 378 11.46 7.81 -2.95
CA GLY A 378 11.77 7.93 -1.54
C GLY A 378 12.98 8.83 -1.32
N ILE A 379 12.93 9.63 -0.27
CA ILE A 379 14.00 10.53 0.15
C ILE A 379 14.25 10.32 1.65
N SER A 380 15.52 10.20 2.02
CA SER A 380 15.97 10.17 3.41
C SER A 380 17.05 11.24 3.62
N ILE A 381 16.92 11.99 4.70
CA ILE A 381 17.92 12.95 5.16
C ILE A 381 18.22 12.68 6.62
N LYS A 382 19.46 12.34 6.93
CA LYS A 382 19.92 12.14 8.31
C LYS A 382 21.00 13.14 8.66
N ARG A 383 20.82 13.84 9.78
CA ARG A 383 21.82 14.74 10.36
C ARG A 383 22.33 14.17 11.67
N VAL A 384 23.65 14.03 11.79
CA VAL A 384 24.34 13.61 13.00
C VAL A 384 24.84 14.86 13.72
N PHE A 385 24.44 14.99 14.98
CA PHE A 385 24.91 16.01 15.89
C PHE A 385 25.98 15.38 16.76
N SER A 386 27.24 15.75 16.54
CA SER A 386 28.36 15.39 17.41
C SER A 386 28.72 16.59 18.26
N SER A 387 28.82 16.46 19.59
CA SER A 387 29.52 17.47 20.38
C SER A 387 30.99 17.41 19.99
N SER A 388 31.56 18.51 19.49
CA SER A 388 33.02 18.64 19.48
C SER A 388 33.49 18.51 20.93
N LYS A 389 34.41 17.58 21.19
CA LYS A 389 35.13 17.55 22.46
C LYS A 389 35.95 18.82 22.63
#